data_AF-A0AAX6GHA9-F1
#
_entry.id   AF-A0AAX6GHA9-F1
#
_cell.length_a   1.000
_cell.length_b   1.000
_cell.length_c   1.000
_cell.angle_alpha   90.00
_cell.angle_beta   90.00
_cell.angle_gamma   90.00
#
_symmetry.space_group_name_H-M   'P 1'
#
loop_
_entity.id
_entity.type
_entity.pdbx_description
1 polymer ?
#
loop_
_entity_poly.entity_id
_entity_poly.type
_entity_poly.pdbx_seq_one_letter_code
_entity_poly.pdbx_strand_id
1 'polypeptide(L)'
;MPDMKSLCSGTLLPNVLLLRKLRELEIVSCHKLVDVLLPSCMLLRTHQLMERLSIRSCYKLEKVLSLVQEEEGGEGGQSAIEAGGIVLLPRLQDICLSDLPELRSVWGDDGHGGVMIMLAAGSLQNLQSLEVYNCKSLKDDRILPPILPIPNKLDHFPNLRELTIVGCHSLTHLLSWRQAKGQLPHLKDLYVTNCGRMETVVIKEEPEEEEEEEEAEESHVLPSLTHLDLYRLPMLRSFFQGEQCSKSLSSLKDLYVKECPKLKKLPLSSSSSSPPVLQRLRGESWEWFQSLEWGEDQSIKERLRPLFRPMQQQSSRVEPEIQASVG
;
A
#
# COMPACT_ATOMS: atom_id res chain seq x y z
N MET A 1 -16.91 16.76 -16.25
CA MET A 1 -17.93 15.83 -16.79
C MET A 1 -18.65 15.16 -15.61
N PRO A 2 -19.79 15.69 -15.14
CA PRO A 2 -20.44 15.20 -13.91
C PRO A 2 -21.15 13.84 -14.06
N ASP A 3 -21.38 13.37 -15.29
CA ASP A 3 -22.18 12.17 -15.58
C ASP A 3 -21.37 10.93 -16.01
N MET A 4 -20.04 11.02 -16.00
CA MET A 4 -19.17 9.95 -16.49
C MET A 4 -19.16 8.76 -15.52
N LYS A 5 -19.61 7.59 -15.99
CA LYS A 5 -19.67 6.34 -15.20
C LYS A 5 -18.36 5.53 -15.24
N SER A 6 -17.60 5.69 -16.32
CA SER A 6 -16.36 4.99 -16.61
C SER A 6 -15.51 5.88 -17.51
N LEU A 7 -14.19 5.89 -17.29
CA LEU A 7 -13.25 6.66 -18.12
C LEU A 7 -13.18 6.09 -19.55
N CYS A 8 -13.30 4.77 -19.70
CA CYS A 8 -13.27 4.06 -20.98
C CYS A 8 -14.29 2.91 -20.97
N SER A 9 -15.43 3.07 -21.65
CA SER A 9 -16.42 2.00 -21.83
C SER A 9 -16.85 1.91 -23.30
N GLY A 10 -16.92 0.69 -23.84
CA GLY A 10 -17.37 0.42 -25.21
C GLY A 10 -16.22 0.37 -26.23
N THR A 11 -16.51 -0.24 -27.39
CA THR A 11 -15.58 -0.46 -28.52
C THR A 11 -14.73 0.77 -28.80
N LEU A 12 -13.41 0.52 -28.88
CA LEU A 12 -12.30 1.46 -29.14
C LEU A 12 -12.73 2.73 -29.89
N LEU A 13 -13.18 3.74 -29.14
CA LEU A 13 -13.44 5.05 -29.72
C LEU A 13 -12.08 5.68 -30.12
N PRO A 14 -12.00 6.38 -31.26
CA PRO A 14 -10.76 7.00 -31.75
C PRO A 14 -10.14 8.02 -30.77
N ASN A 15 -10.89 8.47 -29.76
CA ASN A 15 -10.43 9.39 -28.71
C ASN A 15 -9.45 8.77 -27.71
N VAL A 16 -9.34 7.44 -27.61
CA VAL A 16 -8.40 6.78 -26.69
C VAL A 16 -6.93 6.95 -27.14
N LEU A 17 -6.71 7.29 -28.41
CA LEU A 17 -5.40 7.68 -28.94
C LEU A 17 -4.85 8.98 -28.31
N LEU A 18 -5.71 9.83 -27.72
CA LEU A 18 -5.31 11.08 -27.08
C LEU A 18 -4.59 10.88 -25.74
N LEU A 19 -4.81 9.74 -25.07
CA LEU A 19 -4.17 9.44 -23.78
C LEU A 19 -2.69 9.05 -23.92
N ARG A 20 -2.19 8.78 -25.14
CA ARG A 20 -0.79 8.39 -25.38
C ARG A 20 0.25 9.45 -24.95
N LYS A 21 -0.14 10.73 -24.92
CA LYS A 21 0.75 11.83 -24.47
C LYS A 21 0.52 12.22 -23.02
N LEU A 22 -0.46 11.63 -22.35
CA LEU A 22 -0.86 12.05 -21.01
C LEU A 22 0.20 11.60 -20.00
N ARG A 23 0.74 12.56 -19.26
CA ARG A 23 1.69 12.34 -18.16
C ARG A 23 0.98 12.28 -16.82
N GLU A 24 0.00 13.14 -16.62
CA GLU A 24 -0.74 13.24 -15.36
C GLU A 24 -2.23 13.09 -15.67
N LEU A 25 -2.87 12.14 -15.00
CA LEU A 25 -4.32 11.96 -15.03
C LEU A 25 -4.87 12.35 -13.66
N GLU A 26 -5.62 13.45 -13.62
CA GLU A 26 -6.32 13.90 -12.42
C GLU A 26 -7.83 13.77 -12.62
N ILE A 27 -8.49 13.06 -11.71
CA ILE A 27 -9.94 12.87 -11.69
C ILE A 27 -10.48 13.43 -10.38
N VAL A 28 -11.24 14.52 -10.45
CA VAL A 28 -11.77 15.21 -9.26
C VAL A 28 -13.29 15.27 -9.32
N SER A 29 -13.94 14.90 -8.23
CA SER A 29 -15.39 15.06 -8.02
C SER A 29 -16.26 14.36 -9.09
N CYS A 30 -15.81 13.21 -9.59
CA CYS A 30 -16.60 12.36 -10.49
C CYS A 30 -17.49 11.41 -9.69
N HIS A 31 -18.60 11.91 -9.15
CA HIS A 31 -19.46 11.17 -8.22
C HIS A 31 -20.29 10.02 -8.84
N LYS A 32 -20.27 9.87 -10.17
CA LYS A 32 -20.90 8.72 -10.87
C LYS A 32 -19.90 7.68 -11.35
N LEU A 33 -18.61 7.95 -11.21
CA LEU A 33 -17.54 7.05 -11.64
C LEU A 33 -17.50 5.84 -10.70
N VAL A 34 -17.72 4.65 -11.25
CA VAL A 34 -17.71 3.39 -10.49
C VAL A 34 -16.38 2.66 -10.64
N ASP A 35 -15.76 2.78 -11.82
CA ASP A 35 -14.47 2.17 -12.15
C ASP A 35 -13.64 3.09 -13.05
N VAL A 36 -12.32 3.14 -12.80
CA VAL A 36 -11.37 3.67 -13.79
C VAL A 36 -10.88 2.52 -14.66
N LEU A 37 -11.57 2.33 -15.78
CA LEU A 37 -11.16 1.38 -16.80
C LEU A 37 -10.00 2.00 -17.60
N LEU A 38 -8.83 1.39 -17.52
CA LEU A 38 -7.75 1.65 -18.47
C LEU A 38 -7.90 0.66 -19.62
N PRO A 39 -8.21 1.11 -20.85
CA PRO A 39 -8.52 0.21 -21.95
C PRO A 39 -7.27 -0.58 -22.37
N SER A 40 -7.50 -1.80 -22.88
CA SER A 40 -6.52 -2.74 -23.41
C SER A 40 -5.60 -2.14 -24.50
N CYS A 41 -5.96 -1.01 -25.11
CA CYS A 41 -5.07 -0.28 -26.02
C CYS A 41 -3.94 0.52 -25.32
N MET A 42 -3.93 0.61 -23.98
CA MET A 42 -2.76 1.05 -23.22
C MET A 42 -1.67 -0.04 -23.11
N LEU A 43 -1.95 -1.26 -23.59
CA LEU A 43 -1.06 -2.44 -23.52
C LEU A 43 -0.01 -2.51 -24.63
N LEU A 44 -0.08 -1.61 -25.61
CA LEU A 44 0.96 -1.48 -26.62
C LEU A 44 2.19 -0.80 -25.99
N ARG A 45 3.19 -1.63 -25.69
CA ARG A 45 4.40 -1.41 -24.86
C ARG A 45 5.23 -0.14 -25.08
N THR A 46 4.94 0.72 -26.06
CA THR A 46 5.92 1.69 -26.57
C THR A 46 5.56 3.16 -26.40
N HIS A 47 4.35 3.53 -25.95
CA HIS A 47 3.93 4.94 -25.99
C HIS A 47 3.19 5.50 -24.76
N GLN A 48 3.01 4.75 -23.66
CA GLN A 48 2.39 5.32 -22.45
C GLN A 48 3.38 6.14 -21.64
N LEU A 49 3.07 7.43 -21.43
CA LEU A 49 3.88 8.41 -20.71
C LEU A 49 3.32 8.77 -19.33
N MET A 50 2.29 8.06 -18.86
CA MET A 50 1.64 8.38 -17.59
C MET A 50 2.61 8.16 -16.43
N GLU A 51 2.86 9.23 -15.69
CA GLU A 51 3.77 9.35 -14.55
C GLU A 51 2.99 9.54 -13.25
N ARG A 52 1.82 10.19 -13.28
CA ARG A 52 0.97 10.44 -12.10
C ARG A 52 -0.49 10.09 -12.35
N LEU A 53 -1.09 9.36 -11.42
CA LEU A 53 -2.53 9.14 -11.34
C LEU A 53 -3.04 9.73 -10.02
N SER A 54 -3.93 10.71 -10.08
CA SER A 54 -4.60 11.25 -8.90
C SER A 54 -6.11 11.18 -9.03
N ILE A 55 -6.79 10.63 -8.02
CA ILE A 55 -8.24 10.53 -7.98
C ILE A 55 -8.73 11.09 -6.65
N ARG A 56 -9.59 12.10 -6.70
CA ARG A 56 -10.05 12.85 -5.54
C ARG A 56 -11.57 12.97 -5.52
N SER A 57 -12.20 12.79 -4.35
CA SER A 57 -13.64 13.02 -4.14
C SER A 57 -14.58 12.25 -5.09
N CYS A 58 -14.19 11.07 -5.54
CA CYS A 58 -15.02 10.20 -6.39
C CYS A 58 -15.77 9.17 -5.53
N TYR A 59 -16.99 9.53 -5.11
CA TYR A 59 -17.69 8.83 -4.02
C TYR A 59 -18.23 7.44 -4.34
N LYS A 60 -18.43 7.10 -5.62
CA LYS A 60 -18.92 5.78 -6.06
C LYS A 60 -17.84 4.86 -6.60
N LEU A 61 -16.58 5.32 -6.59
CA LEU A 61 -15.48 4.56 -7.16
C LEU A 61 -15.16 3.39 -6.24
N GLU A 62 -15.43 2.16 -6.70
CA GLU A 62 -15.16 0.96 -5.91
C GLU A 62 -13.77 0.38 -6.18
N LYS A 63 -13.27 0.54 -7.41
CA LYS A 63 -11.97 0.01 -7.88
C LYS A 63 -11.26 1.00 -8.79
N VAL A 64 -9.95 1.18 -8.59
CA VAL A 64 -9.15 2.10 -9.43
C VAL A 64 -8.66 1.44 -10.70
N LEU A 65 -8.15 0.21 -10.64
CA LEU A 65 -7.59 -0.45 -11.82
C LEU A 65 -8.35 -1.74 -12.12
N SER A 66 -9.37 -1.63 -12.97
CA SER A 66 -10.21 -2.74 -13.44
C SER A 66 -9.97 -3.00 -14.93
N LEU A 67 -10.04 -4.27 -15.35
CA LEU A 67 -9.93 -4.67 -16.77
C LEU A 67 -11.31 -4.85 -17.41
N VAL A 68 -11.33 -4.66 -18.73
CA VAL A 68 -12.48 -4.92 -19.60
C VAL A 68 -12.34 -6.31 -20.20
N GLN A 69 -13.35 -7.18 -20.05
CA GLN A 69 -13.54 -8.33 -20.95
C GLN A 69 -13.92 -7.79 -22.32
N GLU A 70 -13.16 -8.12 -23.35
CA GLU A 70 -13.69 -8.04 -24.71
C GLU A 70 -14.67 -9.21 -24.84
N GLU A 71 -15.98 -8.92 -24.81
CA GLU A 71 -16.98 -9.89 -25.26
C GLU A 71 -16.75 -10.10 -26.75
N GLU A 72 -16.03 -11.16 -27.12
CA GLU A 72 -16.11 -11.68 -28.47
C GLU A 72 -17.53 -12.21 -28.66
N GLY A 73 -18.35 -11.45 -29.39
CA GLY A 73 -19.63 -11.93 -29.89
C GLY A 73 -19.40 -13.10 -30.84
N GLY A 74 -19.42 -14.31 -30.29
CA GLY A 74 -19.34 -15.56 -31.03
C GLY A 74 -20.23 -16.62 -30.41
N GLU A 75 -21.40 -16.86 -31.01
CA GLU A 75 -22.20 -18.05 -30.72
C GLU A 75 -21.42 -19.29 -31.17
N GLY A 76 -20.91 -20.09 -30.22
CA GLY A 76 -20.28 -21.37 -30.53
C GLY A 76 -19.44 -21.90 -29.38
N GLY A 77 -19.97 -22.90 -28.67
CA GLY A 77 -19.26 -23.55 -27.57
C GLY A 77 -18.00 -24.28 -28.01
N GLN A 78 -16.85 -23.85 -27.51
CA GLN A 78 -15.74 -24.70 -27.05
C GLN A 78 -14.75 -23.84 -26.26
N SER A 79 -14.32 -24.33 -25.10
CA SER A 79 -13.48 -23.61 -24.15
C SER A 79 -12.13 -23.25 -24.78
N ALA A 80 -11.87 -21.96 -24.92
CA ALA A 80 -10.56 -21.41 -25.23
C ALA A 80 -10.08 -20.59 -24.03
N ILE A 81 -8.86 -20.88 -23.64
CA ILE A 81 -8.15 -20.43 -22.44
C ILE A 81 -7.97 -18.90 -22.44
N GLU A 82 -8.36 -18.30 -21.32
CA GLU A 82 -7.69 -17.19 -20.60
C GLU A 82 -7.05 -16.09 -21.47
N ALA A 83 -7.87 -15.14 -21.95
CA ALA A 83 -7.38 -13.80 -22.24
C ALA A 83 -7.55 -12.92 -20.99
N GLY A 84 -6.77 -13.22 -19.95
CA GLY A 84 -6.60 -12.29 -18.82
C GLY A 84 -6.03 -10.99 -19.36
N GLY A 85 -6.79 -9.90 -19.26
CA GLY A 85 -6.28 -8.58 -19.61
C GLY A 85 -5.02 -8.31 -18.81
N ILE A 86 -3.97 -7.88 -19.47
CA ILE A 86 -2.78 -7.39 -18.79
C ILE A 86 -3.04 -5.91 -18.50
N VAL A 87 -2.58 -5.35 -17.37
CA VAL A 87 -2.46 -3.89 -17.21
C VAL A 87 -0.98 -3.55 -17.13
N LEU A 88 -0.46 -2.78 -18.07
CA LEU A 88 0.94 -2.33 -18.10
C LEU A 88 1.01 -0.80 -17.94
N LEU A 89 1.51 -0.36 -16.79
CA LEU A 89 1.76 1.04 -16.46
C LEU A 89 3.26 1.24 -16.21
N PRO A 90 4.11 1.15 -17.25
CA PRO A 90 5.55 1.03 -17.07
C PRO A 90 6.24 2.31 -16.61
N ARG A 91 5.58 3.48 -16.69
CA ARG A 91 6.17 4.79 -16.32
C ARG A 91 5.50 5.44 -15.12
N LEU A 92 4.43 4.84 -14.59
CA LEU A 92 3.70 5.41 -13.48
C LEU A 92 4.62 5.44 -12.26
N GLN A 93 4.79 6.63 -11.70
CA GLN A 93 5.65 6.91 -10.55
C GLN A 93 4.83 7.15 -9.31
N ASP A 94 3.70 7.86 -9.44
CA ASP A 94 2.93 8.31 -8.29
C ASP A 94 1.44 7.99 -8.45
N ILE A 95 0.86 7.37 -7.42
CA ILE A 95 -0.59 7.18 -7.28
C ILE A 95 -1.06 7.91 -6.03
N CYS A 96 -2.03 8.81 -6.17
CA CYS A 96 -2.62 9.55 -5.06
C CYS A 96 -4.14 9.42 -5.08
N LEU A 97 -4.69 8.74 -4.08
CA LEU A 97 -6.12 8.47 -3.92
C LEU A 97 -6.65 9.22 -2.71
N SER A 98 -7.67 10.07 -2.86
CA SER A 98 -8.18 10.88 -1.76
C SER A 98 -9.69 10.96 -1.73
N ASP A 99 -10.27 10.79 -0.54
CA ASP A 99 -11.71 10.95 -0.29
C ASP A 99 -12.58 10.05 -1.20
N LEU A 100 -12.24 8.76 -1.22
CA LEU A 100 -12.93 7.70 -1.97
C LEU A 100 -13.66 6.77 -0.98
N PRO A 101 -14.85 7.16 -0.48
CA PRO A 101 -15.57 6.46 0.58
C PRO A 101 -16.01 5.05 0.21
N GLU A 102 -16.34 4.77 -1.06
CA GLU A 102 -16.74 3.43 -1.54
C GLU A 102 -15.58 2.59 -2.09
N LEU A 103 -14.34 3.13 -2.11
CA LEU A 103 -13.19 2.38 -2.63
C LEU A 103 -12.93 1.15 -1.78
N ARG A 104 -13.02 -0.04 -2.39
CA ARG A 104 -12.82 -1.33 -1.74
C ARG A 104 -11.44 -1.91 -2.02
N SER A 105 -10.88 -1.58 -3.19
CA SER A 105 -9.59 -2.07 -3.64
C SER A 105 -8.89 -1.07 -4.56
N VAL A 106 -7.58 -0.88 -4.37
CA VAL A 106 -6.77 -0.07 -5.30
C VAL A 106 -6.60 -0.83 -6.62
N TRP A 107 -6.45 -2.15 -6.55
CA TRP A 107 -6.21 -3.03 -7.70
C TRP A 107 -7.44 -3.88 -8.01
N GLY A 108 -7.57 -4.37 -9.24
CA GLY A 108 -8.67 -5.23 -9.64
C GLY A 108 -8.73 -6.52 -8.79
N ASP A 109 -9.94 -7.01 -8.54
CA ASP A 109 -10.20 -8.24 -7.79
C ASP A 109 -9.78 -9.48 -8.60
N ASP A 110 -9.24 -10.48 -7.93
CA ASP A 110 -8.59 -11.65 -8.49
C ASP A 110 -9.45 -12.91 -8.54
N GLY A 111 -10.71 -12.92 -8.06
CA GLY A 111 -11.33 -14.25 -7.90
C GLY A 111 -12.80 -14.38 -7.54
N HIS A 112 -13.68 -13.48 -7.94
CA HIS A 112 -15.12 -13.76 -7.87
C HIS A 112 -15.73 -13.82 -9.28
N GLY A 113 -15.49 -14.94 -9.97
CA GLY A 113 -16.08 -15.21 -11.29
C GLY A 113 -15.21 -15.95 -12.31
N GLY A 114 -14.06 -16.50 -11.93
CA GLY A 114 -13.24 -17.34 -12.83
C GLY A 114 -12.36 -16.57 -13.83
N VAL A 115 -12.19 -15.25 -13.67
CA VAL A 115 -11.25 -14.46 -14.48
C VAL A 115 -10.19 -13.83 -13.58
N MET A 116 -8.99 -14.37 -13.66
CA MET A 116 -7.82 -13.90 -12.91
C MET A 116 -7.32 -12.59 -13.54
N ILE A 117 -7.33 -11.49 -12.77
CA ILE A 117 -6.68 -10.25 -13.16
C ILE A 117 -5.19 -10.38 -12.87
N MET A 118 -4.37 -10.50 -13.91
CA MET A 118 -2.91 -10.47 -13.76
C MET A 118 -2.39 -9.06 -14.05
N LEU A 119 -1.89 -8.38 -13.01
CA LEU A 119 -0.88 -7.35 -13.28
C LEU A 119 0.27 -8.06 -13.98
N ALA A 120 0.57 -7.69 -15.23
CA ALA A 120 1.63 -8.37 -15.93
C ALA A 120 2.94 -8.22 -15.19
N ALA A 121 3.78 -9.23 -15.40
CA ALA A 121 5.13 -9.20 -14.95
C ALA A 121 5.84 -7.90 -15.35
N GLY A 122 6.23 -7.11 -14.35
CA GLY A 122 6.89 -5.83 -14.55
C GLY A 122 5.98 -4.62 -14.78
N SER A 123 4.66 -4.75 -14.57
CA SER A 123 3.80 -3.58 -14.41
C SER A 123 4.21 -2.79 -13.16
N LEU A 124 4.08 -1.46 -13.20
CA LEU A 124 4.34 -0.57 -12.06
C LEU A 124 5.78 -0.63 -11.51
N GLN A 125 6.73 -1.14 -12.31
CA GLN A 125 8.15 -1.18 -11.94
C GLN A 125 8.75 0.17 -11.59
N ASN A 126 8.18 1.27 -12.08
CA ASN A 126 8.66 2.63 -11.80
C ASN A 126 7.85 3.35 -10.72
N LEU A 127 6.86 2.69 -10.11
CA LEU A 127 6.07 3.28 -9.04
C LEU A 127 6.98 3.54 -7.85
N GLN A 128 7.00 4.79 -7.39
CA GLN A 128 7.84 5.30 -6.31
C GLN A 128 7.00 5.72 -5.10
N SER A 129 5.81 6.28 -5.31
CA SER A 129 4.91 6.71 -4.25
C SER A 129 3.49 6.18 -4.44
N LEU A 130 2.92 5.63 -3.36
CA LEU A 130 1.50 5.28 -3.25
C LEU A 130 0.91 5.96 -2.02
N GLU A 131 -0.06 6.82 -2.24
CA GLU A 131 -0.71 7.59 -1.18
C GLU A 131 -2.22 7.40 -1.21
N VAL A 132 -2.80 7.06 -0.06
CA VAL A 132 -4.23 6.78 0.11
C VAL A 132 -4.78 7.54 1.32
N TYR A 133 -5.70 8.47 1.06
CA TYR A 133 -6.28 9.37 2.04
C TYR A 133 -7.79 9.17 2.14
N ASN A 134 -8.30 9.03 3.37
CA ASN A 134 -9.72 9.01 3.72
C ASN A 134 -10.56 7.96 2.94
N CYS A 135 -9.96 6.83 2.56
CA CYS A 135 -10.64 5.75 1.85
C CYS A 135 -11.26 4.78 2.87
N LYS A 136 -12.51 5.06 3.27
CA LYS A 136 -13.14 4.43 4.43
C LYS A 136 -13.62 3.00 4.19
N SER A 137 -13.87 2.57 2.95
CA SER A 137 -14.32 1.20 2.64
C SER A 137 -13.20 0.28 2.17
N LEU A 138 -11.95 0.76 2.20
CA LEU A 138 -10.82 0.00 1.70
C LEU A 138 -10.64 -1.24 2.57
N LYS A 139 -10.68 -2.40 1.93
CA LYS A 139 -10.52 -3.67 2.62
C LYS A 139 -9.05 -3.94 2.92
N ASP A 140 -8.84 -4.70 3.98
CA ASP A 140 -7.56 -5.32 4.29
C ASP A 140 -7.01 -6.08 3.06
N ASP A 141 -5.68 -6.16 2.94
CA ASP A 141 -4.94 -6.81 1.84
C ASP A 141 -5.16 -6.25 0.42
N ARG A 142 -6.04 -5.25 0.24
CA ARG A 142 -6.39 -4.68 -1.09
C ARG A 142 -5.65 -3.37 -1.44
N ILE A 143 -4.62 -3.03 -0.66
CA ILE A 143 -3.73 -1.88 -0.91
C ILE A 143 -2.64 -2.23 -1.90
N LEU A 144 -2.16 -3.47 -1.87
CA LEU A 144 -1.21 -4.06 -2.81
C LEU A 144 -1.91 -5.18 -3.59
N PRO A 145 -1.43 -5.55 -4.79
CA PRO A 145 -2.01 -6.64 -5.52
C PRO A 145 -1.71 -7.97 -4.81
N PRO A 146 -2.59 -8.96 -4.95
CA PRO A 146 -2.37 -10.30 -4.41
C PRO A 146 -1.09 -10.92 -4.97
N ILE A 147 -0.40 -11.72 -4.16
CA ILE A 147 0.78 -12.46 -4.58
C ILE A 147 0.30 -13.69 -5.34
N LEU A 148 0.59 -13.74 -6.64
CA LEU A 148 0.28 -14.94 -7.43
C LEU A 148 1.29 -16.06 -7.10
N PRO A 149 0.84 -17.31 -6.92
CA PRO A 149 1.70 -18.48 -6.70
C PRO A 149 2.39 -18.92 -8.01
N ILE A 150 3.02 -17.98 -8.71
CA ILE A 150 3.80 -18.26 -9.92
C ILE A 150 5.26 -18.43 -9.49
N PRO A 151 6.00 -19.45 -9.99
CA PRO A 151 7.36 -19.78 -9.55
C PRO A 151 8.42 -18.68 -9.76
N ASN A 152 8.07 -17.60 -10.44
CA ASN A 152 8.97 -16.48 -10.66
C ASN A 152 8.67 -15.42 -9.62
N LYS A 153 9.49 -15.38 -8.55
CA LYS A 153 9.71 -14.22 -7.66
C LYS A 153 9.48 -12.92 -8.44
N LEU A 154 8.30 -12.34 -8.32
CA LEU A 154 8.01 -11.10 -9.01
C LEU A 154 7.64 -10.04 -8.00
N ASP A 155 8.61 -9.16 -7.77
CA ASP A 155 8.41 -7.93 -7.05
C ASP A 155 7.43 -7.09 -7.87
N HIS A 156 6.18 -6.95 -7.40
CA HIS A 156 5.17 -6.13 -8.06
C HIS A 156 5.47 -4.62 -7.90
N PHE A 157 6.28 -4.24 -6.91
CA PHE A 157 6.69 -2.86 -6.65
C PHE A 157 8.17 -2.74 -6.29
N PRO A 158 9.08 -3.15 -7.19
CA PRO A 158 10.51 -3.20 -6.87
C PRO A 158 11.05 -1.82 -6.51
N ASN A 159 10.49 -0.73 -7.05
CA ASN A 159 10.99 0.63 -6.82
C ASN A 159 10.10 1.51 -5.93
N LEU A 160 9.06 0.96 -5.27
CA LEU A 160 8.24 1.75 -4.36
C LEU A 160 9.08 2.17 -3.16
N ARG A 161 9.13 3.47 -2.90
CA ARG A 161 9.94 4.10 -1.86
C ARG A 161 9.08 4.69 -0.76
N GLU A 162 7.88 5.14 -1.08
CA GLU A 162 6.98 5.82 -0.17
C GLU A 162 5.58 5.18 -0.20
N LEU A 163 5.06 4.89 0.99
CA LEU A 163 3.70 4.41 1.20
C LEU A 163 3.04 5.24 2.30
N THR A 164 1.97 5.95 1.95
CA THR A 164 1.27 6.86 2.87
C THR A 164 -0.20 6.48 2.96
N ILE A 165 -0.67 6.16 4.17
CA ILE A 165 -2.05 5.77 4.45
C ILE A 165 -2.62 6.66 5.54
N VAL A 166 -3.66 7.43 5.21
CA VAL A 166 -4.25 8.40 6.13
C VAL A 166 -5.77 8.23 6.20
N GLY A 167 -6.35 8.19 7.40
CA GLY A 167 -7.80 8.23 7.57
C GLY A 167 -8.56 7.02 6.99
N CYS A 168 -7.87 5.90 6.74
CA CYS A 168 -8.46 4.67 6.20
C CYS A 168 -9.00 3.81 7.35
N HIS A 169 -10.19 4.16 7.83
CA HIS A 169 -10.73 3.63 9.10
C HIS A 169 -11.21 2.17 9.05
N SER A 170 -11.38 1.54 7.89
CA SER A 170 -11.77 0.12 7.83
C SER A 170 -10.61 -0.85 7.95
N LEU A 171 -9.38 -0.40 7.70
CA LEU A 171 -8.20 -1.24 7.76
C LEU A 171 -7.93 -1.71 9.20
N THR A 172 -7.82 -3.01 9.37
CA THR A 172 -7.36 -3.66 10.60
C THR A 172 -5.86 -3.97 10.53
N HIS A 173 -5.34 -4.18 9.31
CA HIS A 173 -3.92 -4.31 9.03
C HIS A 173 -3.56 -3.68 7.68
N LEU A 174 -2.25 -3.47 7.45
CA LEU A 174 -1.76 -2.82 6.23
C LEU A 174 -1.24 -3.82 5.21
N LEU A 175 -0.39 -4.75 5.65
CA LEU A 175 0.33 -5.69 4.82
C LEU A 175 0.30 -7.08 5.43
N SER A 176 0.38 -8.10 4.59
CA SER A 176 0.78 -9.43 5.04
C SER A 176 2.30 -9.60 5.11
N TRP A 177 2.80 -10.62 5.82
CA TRP A 177 4.23 -10.94 5.86
C TRP A 177 4.79 -11.22 4.46
N ARG A 178 4.06 -11.97 3.62
CA ARG A 178 4.49 -12.25 2.24
C ARG A 178 4.61 -10.96 1.43
N GLN A 179 3.65 -10.04 1.55
CA GLN A 179 3.70 -8.74 0.88
C GLN A 179 4.88 -7.90 1.36
N ALA A 180 5.08 -7.81 2.67
CA ALA A 180 6.14 -7.02 3.27
C ALA A 180 7.56 -7.59 3.03
N LYS A 181 7.66 -8.90 2.73
CA LYS A 181 8.91 -9.57 2.34
C LYS A 181 9.22 -9.44 0.84
N GLY A 182 8.23 -9.70 -0.01
CA GLY A 182 8.44 -9.86 -1.45
C GLY A 182 8.12 -8.64 -2.29
N GLN A 183 7.11 -7.84 -1.95
CA GLN A 183 6.65 -6.79 -2.87
C GLN A 183 7.32 -5.45 -2.67
N LEU A 184 7.89 -5.19 -1.49
CA LEU A 184 8.38 -3.88 -1.07
C LEU A 184 9.88 -3.86 -0.69
N PRO A 185 10.80 -4.37 -1.54
CA PRO A 185 12.21 -4.51 -1.18
C PRO A 185 12.93 -3.17 -1.00
N HIS A 186 12.44 -2.08 -1.61
CA HIS A 186 13.05 -0.75 -1.60
C HIS A 186 12.23 0.33 -0.89
N LEU A 187 11.19 -0.05 -0.15
CA LEU A 187 10.38 0.90 0.61
C LEU A 187 11.26 1.59 1.67
N LYS A 188 11.29 2.92 1.67
CA LYS A 188 12.11 3.77 2.55
C LYS A 188 11.27 4.49 3.58
N ASP A 189 10.07 4.91 3.22
CA ASP A 189 9.22 5.80 3.99
C ASP A 189 7.82 5.19 4.10
N LEU A 190 7.37 4.94 5.33
CA LEU A 190 6.04 4.42 5.64
C LEU A 190 5.34 5.35 6.63
N TYR A 191 4.22 5.92 6.21
CA TYR A 191 3.38 6.80 7.02
C TYR A 191 1.99 6.18 7.19
N VAL A 192 1.57 5.97 8.43
CA VAL A 192 0.22 5.48 8.76
C VAL A 192 -0.40 6.41 9.80
N THR A 193 -1.43 7.15 9.39
CA THR A 193 -2.01 8.22 10.19
C THR A 193 -3.53 8.12 10.32
N ASN A 194 -4.06 8.26 11.53
CA ASN A 194 -5.49 8.37 11.78
C ASN A 194 -6.33 7.17 11.29
N CYS A 195 -5.77 5.96 11.25
CA CYS A 195 -6.48 4.72 10.89
C CYS A 195 -7.10 4.07 12.15
N GLY A 196 -8.36 4.43 12.41
CA GLY A 196 -9.02 4.16 13.70
C GLY A 196 -9.24 2.69 14.10
N ARG A 197 -9.25 1.74 13.15
CA ARG A 197 -9.44 0.30 13.42
C ARG A 197 -8.16 -0.53 13.28
N MET A 198 -7.04 0.09 12.92
CA MET A 198 -5.80 -0.63 12.67
C MET A 198 -5.25 -1.22 13.97
N GLU A 199 -5.14 -2.55 14.02
CA GLU A 199 -4.67 -3.31 15.18
C GLU A 199 -3.20 -3.71 15.03
N THR A 200 -2.79 -4.05 13.81
CA THR A 200 -1.42 -4.46 13.46
C THR A 200 -1.01 -3.83 12.13
N VAL A 201 0.28 -3.54 11.88
CA VAL A 201 0.69 -3.08 10.53
C VAL A 201 0.93 -4.25 9.60
N VAL A 202 1.64 -5.29 10.06
CA VAL A 202 2.01 -6.48 9.28
C VAL A 202 1.44 -7.75 9.93
N ILE A 203 0.51 -8.43 9.25
CA ILE A 203 -0.16 -9.67 9.71
C ILE A 203 0.53 -10.92 9.19
N LYS A 204 0.71 -11.93 10.06
CA LYS A 204 1.19 -13.26 9.66
C LYS A 204 0.01 -14.04 9.12
N GLU A 205 0.11 -14.49 7.87
CA GLU A 205 -0.88 -15.35 7.24
C GLU A 205 -0.83 -16.74 7.89
N GLU A 206 -2.00 -17.38 8.01
CA GLU A 206 -2.07 -18.81 8.32
C GLU A 206 -1.62 -19.58 7.06
N PRO A 207 -0.75 -20.60 7.19
CA PRO A 207 -0.33 -21.36 6.04
C PRO A 207 -1.54 -22.03 5.38
N GLU A 208 -1.72 -21.81 4.08
CA GLU A 208 -2.64 -22.61 3.29
C GLU A 208 -2.08 -24.04 3.18
N GLU A 209 -2.95 -25.05 3.22
CA GLU A 209 -2.66 -26.48 3.46
C GLU A 209 -1.70 -27.14 2.44
N GLU A 210 -1.19 -26.42 1.45
CA GLU A 210 -0.36 -26.94 0.35
C GLU A 210 1.03 -26.28 0.20
N GLU A 211 1.41 -25.31 1.04
CA GLU A 211 2.76 -24.74 1.02
C GLU A 211 3.66 -25.43 2.06
N GLU A 212 4.26 -26.55 1.64
CA GLU A 212 5.29 -27.25 2.39
C GLU A 212 6.45 -26.31 2.77
N GLU A 213 6.90 -26.50 4.00
CA GLU A 213 8.05 -25.96 4.72
C GLU A 213 9.28 -25.60 3.86
N GLU A 214 9.28 -24.41 3.25
CA GLU A 214 10.51 -23.66 3.01
C GLU A 214 10.36 -22.25 3.59
N GLU A 215 11.44 -21.71 4.15
CA GLU A 215 11.56 -20.38 4.76
C GLU A 215 11.24 -20.24 6.26
N ALA A 216 11.46 -21.31 7.02
CA ALA A 216 11.88 -21.19 8.40
C ALA A 216 13.38 -20.85 8.51
N GLU A 217 13.88 -19.82 7.81
CA GLU A 217 15.23 -19.30 8.07
C GLU A 217 15.38 -17.88 7.46
N GLU A 218 15.53 -16.89 8.34
CA GLU A 218 15.98 -15.51 8.03
C GLU A 218 15.16 -14.69 7.00
N SER A 219 13.86 -14.51 7.22
CA SER A 219 13.07 -13.56 6.42
C SER A 219 13.37 -12.10 6.79
N HIS A 220 13.74 -11.31 5.78
CA HIS A 220 13.93 -9.86 5.88
C HIS A 220 12.63 -9.14 5.53
N VAL A 221 11.96 -8.54 6.51
CA VAL A 221 10.76 -7.73 6.26
C VAL A 221 11.11 -6.25 6.20
N LEU A 222 10.69 -5.60 5.11
CA LEU A 222 10.94 -4.18 4.83
C LEU A 222 12.41 -3.77 5.07
N PRO A 223 13.39 -4.43 4.42
CA PRO A 223 14.81 -4.29 4.73
C PRO A 223 15.37 -2.89 4.46
N SER A 224 14.74 -2.12 3.57
CA SER A 224 15.15 -0.78 3.17
C SER A 224 14.45 0.35 3.95
N LEU A 225 13.53 0.02 4.87
CA LEU A 225 12.73 1.04 5.55
C LEU A 225 13.63 1.90 6.43
N THR A 226 13.66 3.21 6.15
CA THR A 226 14.49 4.19 6.85
C THR A 226 13.67 5.10 7.76
N HIS A 227 12.42 5.39 7.41
CA HIS A 227 11.52 6.24 8.19
C HIS A 227 10.16 5.56 8.38
N LEU A 228 9.72 5.51 9.63
CA LEU A 228 8.42 4.99 10.01
C LEU A 228 7.69 6.02 10.89
N ASP A 229 6.51 6.44 10.46
CA ASP A 229 5.64 7.36 11.19
C ASP A 229 4.27 6.72 11.46
N LEU A 230 3.95 6.56 12.74
CA LEU A 230 2.70 6.00 13.24
C LEU A 230 2.00 7.06 14.10
N TYR A 231 0.92 7.64 13.57
CA TYR A 231 0.25 8.77 14.22
C TYR A 231 -1.26 8.56 14.36
N ARG A 232 -1.81 8.80 15.56
CA ARG A 232 -3.25 8.67 15.86
C ARG A 232 -3.83 7.30 15.49
N LEU A 233 -3.22 6.23 16.00
CA LEU A 233 -3.66 4.85 15.77
C LEU A 233 -4.19 4.26 17.09
N PRO A 234 -5.47 4.53 17.45
CA PRO A 234 -6.01 4.23 18.77
C PRO A 234 -6.13 2.73 19.07
N MET A 235 -6.17 1.89 18.03
CA MET A 235 -6.31 0.43 18.15
C MET A 235 -5.01 -0.33 17.97
N LEU A 236 -3.91 0.33 17.57
CA LEU A 236 -2.66 -0.33 17.21
C LEU A 236 -2.01 -0.99 18.43
N ARG A 237 -1.85 -2.31 18.39
CA ARG A 237 -1.28 -3.13 19.48
C ARG A 237 0.17 -3.52 19.21
N SER A 238 0.50 -3.81 17.96
CA SER A 238 1.84 -4.18 17.53
C SER A 238 2.08 -3.75 16.09
N PHE A 239 3.35 -3.68 15.68
CA PHE A 239 3.67 -3.50 14.27
C PHE A 239 3.62 -4.83 13.50
N PHE A 240 4.23 -5.88 14.06
CA PHE A 240 4.20 -7.24 13.53
C PHE A 240 3.24 -8.11 14.35
N GLN A 241 2.52 -9.02 13.68
CA GLN A 241 1.85 -10.14 14.31
C GLN A 241 2.83 -11.32 14.44
N GLY A 242 3.04 -11.79 15.68
CA GLY A 242 4.03 -12.81 15.99
C GLY A 242 5.39 -12.23 16.38
N GLU A 243 6.38 -13.11 16.54
CA GLU A 243 7.75 -12.72 16.91
C GLU A 243 8.47 -12.03 15.75
N GLN A 244 9.20 -10.94 16.04
CA GLN A 244 9.94 -10.21 15.03
C GLN A 244 11.25 -10.93 14.69
N CYS A 245 11.54 -11.11 13.40
CA CYS A 245 12.84 -11.60 12.98
C CYS A 245 13.92 -10.55 13.24
N SER A 246 15.10 -10.98 13.67
CA SER A 246 16.24 -10.14 14.05
C SER A 246 16.68 -9.15 12.98
N LYS A 247 16.47 -9.49 11.70
CA LYS A 247 16.88 -8.71 10.52
C LYS A 247 15.76 -7.86 9.91
N SER A 248 14.57 -7.80 10.53
CA SER A 248 13.47 -6.93 10.09
C SER A 248 13.78 -5.47 10.40
N LEU A 249 13.44 -4.56 9.49
CA LEU A 249 13.68 -3.11 9.66
C LEU A 249 15.15 -2.75 9.94
N SER A 250 16.10 -3.51 9.38
CA SER A 250 17.54 -3.36 9.63
C SER A 250 18.11 -1.99 9.22
N SER A 251 17.44 -1.27 8.32
CA SER A 251 17.83 0.06 7.86
C SER A 251 17.12 1.21 8.58
N LEU A 252 16.29 0.94 9.58
CA LEU A 252 15.43 1.97 10.20
C LEU A 252 16.28 3.03 10.92
N LYS A 253 16.17 4.28 10.48
CA LYS A 253 16.88 5.44 11.03
C LYS A 253 15.96 6.28 11.90
N ASP A 254 14.72 6.42 11.51
CA ASP A 254 13.77 7.30 12.16
C ASP A 254 12.47 6.58 12.50
N LEU A 255 12.05 6.70 13.76
CA LEU A 255 10.80 6.17 14.26
C LEU A 255 10.02 7.26 14.99
N TYR A 256 8.82 7.54 14.52
CA TYR A 256 7.88 8.49 15.12
C TYR A 256 6.61 7.73 15.53
N VAL A 257 6.21 7.86 16.79
CA VAL A 257 5.01 7.22 17.33
C VAL A 257 4.27 8.16 18.26
N LYS A 258 3.07 8.61 17.89
CA LYS A 258 2.28 9.55 18.73
C LYS A 258 0.79 9.24 18.65
N GLU A 259 0.09 9.40 19.77
CA GLU A 259 -1.36 9.08 19.86
C GLU A 259 -1.67 7.60 19.49
N CYS A 260 -0.82 6.68 19.94
CA CYS A 260 -0.95 5.23 19.76
C CYS A 260 -1.06 4.51 21.14
N PRO A 261 -2.15 4.72 21.90
CA PRO A 261 -2.24 4.36 23.33
C PRO A 261 -2.17 2.86 23.63
N LYS A 262 -2.50 2.00 22.65
CA LYS A 262 -2.44 0.53 22.81
C LYS A 262 -1.11 -0.09 22.40
N LEU A 263 -0.21 0.69 21.78
CA LEU A 263 1.07 0.19 21.32
C LEU A 263 2.03 0.10 22.49
N LYS A 264 2.36 -1.13 22.90
CA LYS A 264 3.24 -1.38 24.04
C LYS A 264 4.67 -1.73 23.66
N LYS A 265 4.88 -2.26 22.45
CA LYS A 265 6.19 -2.69 21.95
C LYS A 265 6.55 -1.95 20.67
N LEU A 266 7.79 -1.51 20.56
CA LEU A 266 8.32 -0.94 19.33
C LEU A 266 8.78 -2.03 18.36
N PRO A 267 8.75 -1.79 17.04
CA PRO A 267 9.20 -2.76 16.03
C PRO A 267 10.72 -2.82 15.91
N LEU A 268 11.42 -3.13 17.01
CA LEU A 268 12.88 -3.18 17.07
C LEU A 268 13.32 -4.56 17.59
N SER A 269 14.40 -5.13 17.05
CA SER A 269 14.92 -6.43 17.49
C SER A 269 15.95 -6.29 18.63
N SER A 270 15.90 -7.24 19.58
CA SER A 270 16.80 -7.30 20.73
C SER A 270 18.14 -7.98 20.45
N SER A 271 18.23 -8.75 19.36
CA SER A 271 19.23 -9.80 19.20
C SER A 271 20.48 -9.42 18.39
N SER A 272 20.61 -8.17 17.92
CA SER A 272 21.85 -7.72 17.25
C SER A 272 22.76 -6.98 18.23
N SER A 273 24.01 -7.46 18.33
CA SER A 273 25.12 -6.79 19.01
C SER A 273 25.47 -5.42 18.43
N SER A 274 24.97 -5.10 17.23
CA SER A 274 25.01 -3.76 16.64
C SER A 274 23.79 -2.93 17.05
N PRO A 275 23.94 -1.62 17.39
CA PRO A 275 22.81 -0.69 17.53
C PRO A 275 21.83 -0.85 16.36
N PRO A 276 20.50 -0.78 16.56
CA PRO A 276 19.66 -0.42 15.44
C PRO A 276 20.26 0.85 14.81
N VAL A 277 20.28 0.96 13.48
CA VAL A 277 20.79 2.14 12.74
C VAL A 277 19.98 3.41 13.08
N LEU A 278 19.02 3.29 14.00
CA LEU A 278 18.15 4.31 14.53
C LEU A 278 18.97 5.50 15.03
N GLN A 279 18.68 6.64 14.44
CA GLN A 279 19.26 7.94 14.72
C GLN A 279 18.25 8.81 15.49
N ARG A 280 16.95 8.65 15.21
CA ARG A 280 15.89 9.44 15.83
C ARG A 280 14.75 8.54 16.30
N LEU A 281 14.43 8.66 17.58
CA LEU A 281 13.20 8.14 18.14
C LEU A 281 12.39 9.31 18.68
N ARG A 282 11.13 9.39 18.26
CA ARG A 282 10.19 10.42 18.68
C ARG A 282 8.90 9.76 19.12
N GLY A 283 8.35 10.23 20.24
CA GLY A 283 7.02 9.79 20.62
C GLY A 283 6.32 10.71 21.61
N GLU A 284 5.25 10.23 22.22
CA GLU A 284 4.30 11.08 22.93
C GLU A 284 4.92 11.84 24.11
N SER A 285 5.54 11.11 25.03
CA SER A 285 6.20 11.70 26.18
C SER A 285 7.28 10.77 26.74
N TRP A 286 8.04 11.27 27.74
CA TRP A 286 9.02 10.44 28.43
C TRP A 286 8.34 9.30 29.23
N GLU A 287 7.18 9.56 29.82
CA GLU A 287 6.37 8.57 30.54
C GLU A 287 5.90 7.46 29.61
N TRP A 288 5.44 7.82 28.41
CA TRP A 288 5.14 6.85 27.36
C TRP A 288 6.36 5.96 27.06
N PHE A 289 7.53 6.57 26.82
CA PHE A 289 8.76 5.81 26.54
C PHE A 289 9.15 4.87 27.69
N GLN A 290 8.95 5.30 28.95
CA GLN A 290 9.21 4.46 30.11
C GLN A 290 8.21 3.31 30.26
N SER A 291 6.96 3.49 29.80
CA SER A 291 5.88 2.50 29.87
C SER A 291 5.97 1.39 28.82
N LEU A 292 6.81 1.56 27.79
CA LEU A 292 7.01 0.55 26.75
C LEU A 292 7.54 -0.77 27.34
N GLU A 293 7.10 -1.87 26.75
CA GLU A 293 7.54 -3.23 27.07
C GLU A 293 8.83 -3.54 26.30
N TRP A 294 9.95 -3.60 27.02
CA TRP A 294 11.29 -3.78 26.44
C TRP A 294 11.77 -5.24 26.40
N GLY A 295 10.97 -6.19 26.91
CA GLY A 295 11.38 -7.58 27.11
C GLY A 295 12.26 -7.76 28.36
N GLU A 296 12.82 -8.96 28.52
CA GLU A 296 13.67 -9.32 29.66
C GLU A 296 15.01 -8.58 29.64
N ASP A 297 15.54 -8.30 28.43
CA ASP A 297 16.77 -7.55 28.24
C ASP A 297 16.50 -6.04 28.08
N GLN A 298 16.84 -5.27 29.12
CA GLN A 298 16.74 -3.81 29.11
C GLN A 298 17.84 -3.12 28.28
N SER A 299 18.75 -3.86 27.65
CA SER A 299 19.83 -3.30 26.84
C SER A 299 19.30 -2.39 25.72
N ILE A 300 18.17 -2.74 25.09
CA ILE A 300 17.55 -1.92 24.05
C ILE A 300 17.09 -0.58 24.61
N LYS A 301 16.45 -0.59 25.78
CA LYS A 301 15.94 0.63 26.43
C LYS A 301 17.07 1.62 26.67
N GLU A 302 18.19 1.16 27.23
CA GLU A 302 19.35 2.01 27.51
C GLU A 302 20.02 2.51 26.22
N ARG A 303 20.03 1.71 25.15
CA ARG A 303 20.52 2.13 23.82
C ARG A 303 19.64 3.19 23.16
N LEU A 304 18.32 3.12 23.34
CA LEU A 304 17.36 4.04 22.71
C LEU A 304 17.11 5.30 23.52
N ARG A 305 17.31 5.26 24.84
CA ARG A 305 17.19 6.40 25.75
C ARG A 305 17.87 7.69 25.25
N PRO A 306 19.13 7.70 24.80
CA PRO A 306 19.76 8.92 24.29
C PRO A 306 19.13 9.46 23.01
N LEU A 307 18.54 8.58 22.18
CA LEU A 307 17.93 8.89 20.89
C LEU A 307 16.50 9.47 21.03
N PHE A 308 15.82 9.10 22.11
CA PHE A 308 14.44 9.51 22.36
C PHE A 308 14.33 11.02 22.61
N ARG A 309 13.36 11.66 21.96
CA ARG A 309 12.82 12.97 22.36
C ARG A 309 11.30 12.96 22.22
N PRO A 310 10.56 13.65 23.11
CA PRO A 310 9.12 13.82 22.93
C PRO A 310 8.81 14.65 21.67
N MET A 311 7.71 14.34 20.99
CA MET A 311 7.20 15.11 19.87
C MET A 311 6.55 16.40 20.37
N GLN A 312 6.93 17.53 19.77
CA GLN A 312 6.20 18.78 19.96
C GLN A 312 4.89 18.74 19.15
N GLN A 313 3.92 19.61 19.46
CA GLN A 313 2.55 19.50 18.96
C GLN A 313 2.41 19.55 17.41
N GLN A 314 3.43 19.97 16.65
CA GLN A 314 3.41 20.10 15.17
C GLN A 314 4.62 19.43 14.48
N SER A 315 4.72 18.10 14.45
CA SER A 315 5.87 17.41 13.82
C SER A 315 5.53 16.21 12.94
N SER A 316 4.26 15.92 12.67
CA SER A 316 3.92 14.93 11.64
C SER A 316 4.05 15.60 10.26
N ARG A 317 4.84 15.00 9.37
CA ARG A 317 5.07 15.50 8.00
C ARG A 317 3.80 15.49 7.13
N VAL A 318 2.81 14.73 7.56
CA VAL A 318 1.51 14.55 6.90
C VAL A 318 0.43 15.34 7.65
N GLU A 319 0.57 16.66 7.71
CA GLU A 319 -0.62 17.50 7.79
C GLU A 319 -1.15 17.60 6.35
N PRO A 320 -2.33 17.06 6.00
CA PRO A 320 -2.92 17.44 4.75
C PRO A 320 -3.36 18.90 4.94
N GLU A 321 -2.72 19.82 4.22
CA GLU A 321 -3.39 21.02 3.75
C GLU A 321 -4.58 20.58 2.89
N ILE A 322 -5.65 20.09 3.52
CA ILE A 322 -6.99 20.19 2.98
C ILE A 322 -7.38 21.65 3.20
N GLN A 323 -6.68 22.56 2.51
CA GLN A 323 -7.16 23.92 2.38
C GLN A 323 -8.39 23.88 1.49
N ALA A 324 -9.53 24.04 2.16
CA ALA A 324 -10.76 24.61 1.67
C ALA A 324 -10.70 25.14 0.22
N SER A 325 -11.44 24.48 -0.66
CA SER A 325 -12.14 25.17 -1.75
C SER A 325 -13.60 24.75 -1.70
N VAL A 326 -14.28 25.16 -0.62
CA VAL A 326 -15.71 25.42 -0.70
C VAL A 326 -15.82 26.77 -1.38
N GLY A 327 -16.16 26.73 -2.66
CA GLY A 327 -16.46 27.86 -3.52
C GLY A 327 -17.22 27.34 -4.72
#